data_AF-E8V0K9-F1
#
_entry.id   AF-E8V0K9-F1
#
_cell.length_a   1.000
_cell.length_b   1.000
_cell.length_c   1.000
_cell.angle_alpha   90.00
_cell.angle_beta   90.00
_cell.angle_gamma   90.00
#
_symmetry.space_group_name_H-M   'P 1'
#
loop_
_entity.id
_entity.type
_entity.pdbx_description
1 polymer ?
#
loop_
_entity_poly.entity_id
_entity_poly.type
_entity_poly.pdbx_seq_one_letter_code
_entity_poly.pdbx_strand_id
1 'polypeptide(L)'
;MNSSRTQHLTEEQFAGYMVGDVADAAAAAHLSVCDECRSEVENFGASVQSFNLASMAWSESRPSTSLRVRTSSRAAWRLHPGMTVASWGFATGVLLMSAIPLARHLKHPSRETAPAVLSAQESQKQIEQDNQLLMAVDRELSEQVTSPEQEYGLDKELPQDRQLNSHKRAAKVQ
;
A
#
# COMPACT_ATOMS: atom_id res chain seq x y z
N MET A 1 37.80 -31.72 20.82
CA MET A 1 36.67 -31.90 19.87
C MET A 1 35.36 -31.79 20.65
N ASN A 2 34.75 -30.60 20.73
CA ASN A 2 33.33 -30.35 21.10
C ASN A 2 33.03 -28.84 21.27
N SER A 3 33.38 -28.01 20.28
CA SER A 3 32.98 -26.58 20.31
C SER A 3 31.70 -26.31 19.51
N SER A 4 31.21 -27.28 18.74
CA SER A 4 30.05 -27.14 17.85
C SER A 4 28.70 -27.46 18.51
N ARG A 5 28.68 -27.94 19.77
CA ARG A 5 27.43 -28.23 20.51
C ARG A 5 26.93 -27.04 21.33
N THR A 6 27.77 -26.02 21.52
CA THR A 6 27.47 -24.80 22.29
C THR A 6 27.42 -23.55 21.43
N GLN A 7 27.73 -23.65 20.13
CA GLN A 7 27.74 -22.52 19.22
C GLN A 7 26.60 -22.71 18.22
N HIS A 8 25.60 -21.83 18.31
CA HIS A 8 24.47 -21.75 17.40
C HIS A 8 24.90 -21.27 16.02
N LEU A 9 24.02 -21.43 15.02
CA LEU A 9 24.22 -20.83 13.71
C LEU A 9 24.38 -19.32 13.83
N THR A 10 25.25 -18.74 13.00
CA THR A 10 25.27 -17.28 12.88
C THR A 10 24.02 -16.82 12.12
N GLU A 11 23.66 -15.56 12.30
CA GLU A 11 22.50 -14.97 11.63
C GLU A 11 22.60 -15.12 10.09
N GLU A 12 23.80 -14.97 9.55
CA GLU A 12 24.05 -15.09 8.10
C GLU A 12 23.83 -16.53 7.61
N GLN A 13 24.25 -17.53 8.38
CA GLN A 13 24.05 -18.95 8.06
C GLN A 13 22.57 -19.34 8.22
N PHE A 14 21.89 -18.80 9.22
CA PHE A 14 20.45 -19.00 9.41
C PHE A 14 19.66 -18.40 8.25
N ALA A 15 19.96 -17.16 7.87
CA ALA A 15 19.34 -16.50 6.72
C ALA A 15 19.63 -17.21 5.39
N GLY A 16 20.88 -17.64 5.17
CA GLY A 16 21.28 -18.42 4.00
C GLY A 16 20.48 -19.72 3.86
N TYR A 17 20.36 -20.47 4.96
CA TYR A 17 19.54 -21.67 5.02
C TYR A 17 18.05 -21.38 4.72
N MET A 18 17.50 -20.30 5.28
CA MET A 18 16.08 -19.92 5.06
C MET A 18 15.75 -19.54 3.61
N VAL A 19 16.71 -18.94 2.90
CA VAL A 19 16.55 -18.59 1.48
C VAL A 19 16.73 -19.81 0.56
N GLY A 20 17.17 -20.94 1.13
CA GLY A 20 17.41 -22.19 0.38
C GLY A 20 18.75 -22.18 -0.35
N ASP A 21 19.75 -21.45 0.16
CA ASP A 21 21.09 -21.50 -0.41
C ASP A 21 21.69 -22.91 -0.23
N VAL A 22 22.00 -23.55 -1.36
CA VAL A 22 22.49 -24.94 -1.44
C VAL A 22 23.89 -25.07 -0.83
N ALA A 23 24.58 -23.96 -0.58
CA ALA A 23 25.91 -23.92 0.02
C ALA A 23 25.93 -24.36 1.50
N ASP A 24 24.79 -24.33 2.21
CA ASP A 24 24.75 -24.50 3.66
C ASP A 24 24.41 -25.93 4.13
N ALA A 25 25.03 -26.95 3.51
CA ALA A 25 24.99 -28.32 4.02
C ALA A 25 25.47 -28.43 5.48
N ALA A 26 26.36 -27.52 5.90
CA ALA A 26 26.80 -27.40 7.28
C ALA A 26 25.68 -26.92 8.23
N ALA A 27 24.81 -26.00 7.78
CA ALA A 27 23.67 -25.55 8.58
C ALA A 27 22.63 -26.66 8.74
N ALA A 28 22.33 -27.39 7.66
CA ALA A 28 21.45 -28.56 7.73
C ALA A 28 21.97 -29.64 8.69
N ALA A 29 23.28 -29.91 8.66
CA ALA A 29 23.91 -30.82 9.62
C ALA A 29 23.81 -30.31 11.06
N HIS A 30 23.98 -29.00 11.28
CA HIS A 30 23.83 -28.39 12.60
C HIS A 30 22.39 -28.51 13.13
N LEU A 31 21.37 -28.22 12.31
CA LEU A 31 19.95 -28.32 12.68
C LEU A 31 19.53 -29.75 13.07
N SER A 32 20.24 -30.77 12.59
CA SER A 32 20.02 -32.16 13.02
C SER A 32 20.50 -32.44 14.45
N VAL A 33 21.38 -31.60 15.00
CA VAL A 33 22.01 -31.78 16.32
C VAL A 33 21.58 -30.73 17.34
N CYS A 34 21.26 -29.51 16.92
CA CYS A 34 20.84 -28.41 17.80
C CYS A 34 19.32 -28.22 17.78
N ASP A 35 18.65 -28.56 18.87
CA ASP A 35 17.19 -28.42 19.00
C ASP A 35 16.74 -26.96 19.08
N GLU A 36 17.56 -26.06 19.64
CA GLU A 36 17.23 -24.63 19.75
C GLU A 36 17.17 -23.96 18.38
N CYS A 37 18.21 -24.10 17.56
CA CYS A 37 18.19 -23.59 16.19
C CYS A 37 17.08 -24.22 15.34
N ARG A 38 16.76 -25.51 15.57
CA ARG A 38 15.61 -26.14 14.90
C ARG A 38 14.29 -25.48 15.29
N SER A 39 14.10 -25.22 16.58
CA SER A 39 12.88 -24.56 17.08
C SER A 39 12.74 -23.14 16.53
N GLU A 40 13.84 -22.40 16.35
CA GLU A 40 13.83 -21.08 15.72
C GLU A 40 13.41 -21.15 14.25
N VAL A 41 13.94 -22.12 13.49
CA VAL A 41 13.54 -22.35 12.09
C VAL A 41 12.04 -22.66 12.00
N GLU A 42 11.54 -23.53 12.87
CA GLU A 42 10.12 -23.90 12.91
C GLU A 42 9.22 -22.71 13.28
N ASN A 43 9.61 -21.92 14.28
CA ASN A 43 8.88 -20.72 14.72
C ASN A 43 8.82 -19.65 13.62
N PHE A 44 9.92 -19.43 12.92
CA PHE A 44 9.95 -18.52 11.77
C PHE A 44 9.05 -19.03 10.65
N GLY A 45 9.14 -20.32 10.31
CA GLY A 45 8.28 -20.95 9.29
C GLY A 45 6.79 -20.78 9.62
N ALA A 46 6.40 -21.00 10.88
CA ALA A 46 5.04 -20.80 11.35
C ALA A 46 4.58 -19.32 11.24
N SER A 47 5.48 -18.38 11.50
CA SER A 47 5.21 -16.94 11.37
C SER A 47 4.98 -16.53 9.91
N VAL A 48 5.83 -17.00 8.99
CA VAL A 48 5.67 -16.77 7.54
C VAL A 48 4.38 -17.38 7.02
N GLN A 49 4.05 -18.60 7.45
CA GLN A 49 2.79 -19.25 7.08
C GLN A 49 1.57 -18.45 7.56
N SER A 50 1.60 -17.98 8.81
CA SER A 50 0.52 -17.16 9.38
C SER A 50 0.34 -15.86 8.63
N PHE A 51 1.44 -15.18 8.28
CA PHE A 51 1.41 -13.97 7.45
C PHE A 51 0.81 -14.22 6.07
N ASN A 52 1.18 -15.33 5.41
CA ASN A 52 0.65 -15.70 4.10
C ASN A 52 -0.87 -15.94 4.17
N LEU A 53 -1.34 -16.72 5.14
CA LEU A 53 -2.77 -16.96 5.36
C LEU A 53 -3.54 -15.66 5.61
N ALA A 54 -3.00 -14.77 6.46
CA ALA A 54 -3.61 -13.47 6.72
C ALA A 54 -3.65 -12.59 5.46
N SER A 55 -2.59 -12.60 4.66
CA SER A 55 -2.49 -11.83 3.41
C SER A 55 -3.49 -12.33 2.36
N MET A 56 -3.65 -13.65 2.23
CA MET A 56 -4.67 -14.24 1.35
C MET A 56 -6.08 -13.94 1.84
N ALA A 57 -6.36 -14.13 3.12
CA ALA A 57 -7.67 -13.79 3.68
C ALA A 57 -8.01 -12.30 3.47
N TRP A 58 -7.01 -11.42 3.63
CA TRP A 58 -7.17 -9.99 3.35
C TRP A 58 -7.44 -9.70 1.87
N SER A 59 -6.71 -10.34 0.95
CA SER A 59 -6.90 -10.13 -0.49
C SER A 59 -8.26 -10.64 -0.98
N GLU A 60 -8.72 -11.77 -0.45
CA GLU A 60 -10.05 -12.35 -0.73
C GLU A 60 -11.19 -11.51 -0.12
N SER A 61 -10.96 -10.91 1.05
CA SER A 61 -11.96 -10.05 1.71
C SER A 61 -12.19 -8.71 0.97
N ARG A 62 -11.28 -8.32 0.07
CA ARG A 62 -11.45 -7.12 -0.72
C ARG A 62 -12.51 -7.38 -1.78
N PRO A 63 -13.65 -6.66 -1.75
CA PRO A 63 -14.61 -6.77 -2.84
C PRO A 63 -13.85 -6.43 -4.12
N SER A 64 -13.89 -7.33 -5.11
CA SER A 64 -13.40 -7.02 -6.44
C SER A 64 -14.12 -5.75 -6.85
N THR A 65 -13.39 -4.63 -6.90
CA THR A 65 -13.92 -3.37 -7.38
C THR A 65 -14.25 -3.64 -8.84
N SER A 66 -15.47 -4.11 -9.10
CA SER A 66 -15.98 -4.18 -10.45
C SER A 66 -15.86 -2.74 -10.93
N LEU A 67 -14.99 -2.51 -11.90
CA LEU A 67 -14.93 -1.27 -12.65
C LEU A 67 -16.30 -1.13 -13.30
N ARG A 68 -17.26 -0.62 -12.53
CA ARG A 68 -18.50 -0.09 -13.08
C ARG A 68 -18.02 1.09 -13.88
N VAL A 69 -17.84 0.86 -15.18
CA VAL A 69 -17.76 1.91 -16.17
C VAL A 69 -18.97 2.78 -15.88
N ARG A 70 -18.71 3.92 -15.22
CA ARG A 70 -19.71 4.93 -14.95
C ARG A 70 -20.03 5.50 -16.31
N THR A 71 -20.95 4.86 -17.02
CA THR A 71 -21.62 5.48 -18.17
C THR A 71 -22.23 6.74 -17.59
N SER A 72 -21.61 7.88 -17.86
CA SER A 72 -22.13 9.15 -17.42
C SER A 72 -23.47 9.33 -18.11
N SER A 73 -24.55 8.94 -17.45
CA SER A 73 -25.87 9.39 -17.82
C SER A 73 -25.86 10.89 -17.51
N ARG A 74 -25.50 11.70 -18.51
CA ARG A 74 -25.87 13.11 -18.58
C ARG A 74 -27.39 13.16 -18.65
N ALA A 75 -28.05 12.88 -17.54
CA ALA A 75 -29.48 12.83 -17.44
C ALA A 75 -29.90 13.46 -16.11
N ALA A 76 -30.40 14.69 -16.27
CA ALA A 76 -31.30 15.37 -15.36
C ALA A 76 -30.75 15.77 -13.99
N TRP A 77 -29.97 16.85 -14.00
CA TRP A 77 -30.12 17.91 -12.99
C TRP A 77 -31.54 18.51 -13.07
N ARG A 78 -32.56 17.74 -12.70
CA ARG A 78 -33.86 18.30 -12.32
C ARG A 78 -33.88 18.37 -10.80
N LEU A 79 -33.64 19.59 -10.34
CA LEU A 79 -33.73 20.06 -8.98
C LEU A 79 -34.98 19.51 -8.25
N HIS A 80 -34.77 18.81 -7.14
CA HIS A 80 -35.76 18.70 -6.07
C HIS A 80 -35.23 19.47 -4.86
N PRO A 81 -35.74 20.69 -4.58
CA PRO A 81 -35.23 21.57 -3.53
C PRO A 81 -35.79 21.26 -2.12
N GLY A 82 -36.15 20.00 -1.83
CA GLY A 82 -37.05 19.68 -0.71
C GLY A 82 -36.49 18.88 0.46
N MET A 83 -35.27 18.32 0.42
CA MET A 83 -34.82 17.39 1.47
C MET A 83 -33.32 17.52 1.76
N THR A 84 -32.92 18.57 2.47
CA THR A 84 -31.56 18.71 3.02
C THR A 84 -31.58 19.10 4.50
N VAL A 85 -32.49 18.54 5.29
CA VAL A 85 -32.56 18.79 6.74
C VAL A 85 -32.70 17.49 7.54
N ALA A 86 -31.85 16.50 7.26
CA ALA A 86 -31.82 15.27 8.10
C ALA A 86 -30.47 14.54 8.13
N SER A 87 -29.35 15.21 7.78
CA SER A 87 -28.03 14.53 7.68
C SER A 87 -27.00 14.98 8.73
N TRP A 88 -27.33 15.89 9.64
CA TRP A 88 -26.35 16.40 10.62
C TRP A 88 -26.40 15.71 11.99
N GLY A 89 -27.31 14.74 12.20
CA GLY A 89 -27.49 14.06 13.50
C GLY A 89 -26.49 12.94 13.79
N PHE A 90 -25.90 12.31 12.78
CA PHE A 90 -25.04 11.14 12.99
C PHE A 90 -23.57 11.49 13.32
N ALA A 91 -23.12 12.71 13.02
CA ALA A 91 -21.72 13.11 13.24
C ALA A 91 -21.37 13.32 14.74
N THR A 92 -22.34 13.67 15.58
CA THR A 92 -22.10 13.93 17.01
C THR A 92 -22.07 12.65 17.85
N GLY A 93 -22.77 11.59 17.45
CA GLY A 93 -22.83 10.32 18.19
C GLY A 93 -21.51 9.55 18.21
N VAL A 94 -20.76 9.56 17.10
CA VAL A 94 -19.47 8.84 16.99
C VAL A 94 -18.37 9.53 17.80
N LEU A 95 -18.38 10.87 17.88
CA LEU A 95 -17.41 11.63 18.68
C LEU A 95 -17.59 11.43 20.20
N LEU A 96 -18.83 11.23 20.67
CA LEU A 96 -19.10 10.98 22.10
C LEU A 96 -18.69 9.58 22.55
N MET A 97 -18.76 8.56 21.69
CA MET A 97 -18.38 7.18 22.03
C MET A 97 -16.86 6.95 22.08
N SER A 98 -16.06 7.73 21.35
CA SER A 98 -14.59 7.64 21.38
C SER A 98 -13.94 8.53 22.46
N ALA A 99 -14.63 9.58 22.93
CA ALA A 99 -14.07 10.52 23.91
C ALA A 99 -14.03 9.97 25.36
N ILE A 100 -14.96 9.08 25.72
CA ILE A 100 -15.09 8.53 27.08
C ILE A 100 -13.90 7.63 27.48
N PRO A 101 -13.41 6.69 26.64
CA PRO A 101 -12.25 5.88 27.02
C PRO A 101 -10.94 6.69 27.08
N LEU A 102 -10.77 7.71 26.22
CA LEU A 102 -9.60 8.59 26.24
C LEU A 102 -9.54 9.46 27.51
N ALA A 103 -10.68 10.01 27.94
CA ALA A 103 -10.75 10.85 29.13
C ALA A 103 -10.47 10.08 30.45
N ARG A 104 -10.67 8.75 30.47
CA ARG A 104 -10.28 7.91 31.62
C ARG A 104 -8.80 7.58 31.62
N HIS A 105 -8.18 7.43 30.44
CA HIS A 105 -6.73 7.19 30.33
C HIS A 105 -5.88 8.44 30.60
N LEU A 106 -6.42 9.64 30.34
CA LEU A 106 -5.74 10.93 30.52
C LEU A 106 -5.82 11.51 31.95
N LYS A 107 -6.43 10.81 32.91
CA LYS A 107 -6.43 11.20 34.34
C LYS A 107 -5.12 10.89 35.07
N HIS A 108 -4.01 10.74 34.34
CA HIS A 108 -2.67 10.87 34.89
C HIS A 108 -2.20 12.32 34.72
N PRO A 109 -1.73 12.99 35.78
CA PRO A 109 -1.57 14.43 35.77
C PRO A 109 -0.29 14.80 35.02
N SER A 110 -0.44 15.49 33.89
CA SER A 110 0.61 16.39 33.40
C SER A 110 -0.07 17.68 32.96
N ARG A 111 -0.05 18.58 33.94
CA ARG A 111 -0.34 20.00 33.89
C ARG A 111 0.73 20.66 33.02
N GLU A 112 0.37 21.14 31.83
CA GLU A 112 0.96 22.35 31.23
C GLU A 112 0.15 22.80 30.02
N THR A 113 -0.69 23.81 30.23
CA THR A 113 -1.33 24.57 29.16
C THR A 113 -0.28 25.49 28.54
N ALA A 114 0.37 25.03 27.46
CA ALA A 114 1.18 25.88 26.59
C ALA A 114 0.29 26.66 25.59
N PRO A 115 0.64 27.89 25.19
CA PRO A 115 -0.22 28.75 24.38
C PRO A 115 -0.35 28.23 22.94
N ALA A 116 -1.59 28.05 22.48
CA ALA A 116 -1.97 27.50 21.18
C ALA A 116 -1.41 28.25 19.94
N VAL A 117 -0.86 29.45 20.11
CA VAL A 117 -0.41 30.32 19.02
C VAL A 117 0.94 29.90 18.41
N LEU A 118 1.85 29.31 19.20
CA LEU A 118 3.13 28.80 18.68
C LEU A 118 2.96 27.53 17.83
N SER A 119 1.94 26.71 18.10
CA SER A 119 1.72 25.45 17.39
C SER A 119 1.23 25.64 15.94
N ALA A 120 0.48 26.72 15.66
CA ALA A 120 -0.04 26.98 14.32
C ALA A 120 1.07 27.44 13.36
N GLN A 121 2.03 28.22 13.84
CA GLN A 121 3.15 28.71 13.03
C GLN A 121 4.21 27.62 12.78
N GLU A 122 4.46 26.76 13.78
CA GLU A 122 5.29 25.56 13.60
C GLU A 122 4.64 24.57 12.62
N SER A 123 3.32 24.38 12.73
CA SER A 123 2.55 23.55 11.80
C SER A 123 2.63 24.08 10.36
N GLN A 124 2.57 25.39 10.14
CA GLN A 124 2.72 25.96 8.79
C GLN A 124 4.09 25.71 8.19
N LYS A 125 5.17 25.89 8.97
CA LYS A 125 6.53 25.58 8.51
C LYS A 125 6.72 24.09 8.22
N GLN A 126 6.15 23.23 9.06
CA GLN A 126 6.19 21.79 8.86
C GLN A 126 5.44 21.37 7.59
N ILE A 127 4.28 21.97 7.30
CA ILE A 127 3.50 21.71 6.08
C ILE A 127 4.29 22.16 4.84
N GLU A 128 4.96 23.31 4.89
CA GLU A 128 5.78 23.79 3.78
C GLU A 128 6.98 22.86 3.51
N GLN A 129 7.64 22.39 4.57
CA GLN A 129 8.73 21.42 4.46
C GLN A 129 8.25 20.07 3.89
N ASP A 130 7.09 19.60 4.32
CA ASP A 130 6.48 18.36 3.81
C ASP A 130 6.13 18.48 2.33
N ASN A 131 5.54 19.60 1.91
CA ASN A 131 5.26 19.87 0.50
C ASN A 131 6.53 19.90 -0.36
N GLN A 132 7.63 20.49 0.15
CA GLN A 132 8.92 20.48 -0.56
C GLN A 132 9.48 19.06 -0.70
N LEU A 133 9.35 18.23 0.33
CA LEU A 133 9.77 16.84 0.30
C LEU A 133 8.96 16.04 -0.74
N LEU A 134 7.63 16.17 -0.72
CA LEU A 134 6.75 15.48 -1.67
C LEU A 134 7.05 15.88 -3.11
N MET A 135 7.33 17.16 -3.37
CA MET A 135 7.72 17.64 -4.70
C MET A 135 9.09 17.11 -5.14
N ALA A 136 10.04 16.92 -4.21
CA ALA A 136 11.33 16.32 -4.54
C ALA A 136 11.19 14.84 -4.92
N VAL A 137 10.36 14.09 -4.19
CA VAL A 137 10.05 12.68 -4.49
C VAL A 137 9.34 12.54 -5.83
N ASP A 138 8.34 13.39 -6.10
CA ASP A 138 7.61 13.37 -7.38
C ASP A 138 8.52 13.67 -8.58
N ARG A 139 9.50 14.56 -8.41
CA ARG A 139 10.53 14.83 -9.44
C ARG A 139 11.40 13.61 -9.72
N GLU A 140 11.89 12.94 -8.68
CA GLU A 140 12.71 11.73 -8.84
C GLU A 140 11.91 10.58 -9.48
N LEU A 141 10.64 10.42 -9.11
CA LEU A 141 9.76 9.40 -9.69
C LEU A 141 9.41 9.70 -11.15
N SER A 142 9.17 10.96 -11.50
CA SER A 142 8.81 11.33 -12.87
C SER A 142 9.98 11.24 -13.85
N GLU A 143 11.22 11.49 -13.40
CA GLU A 143 12.41 11.30 -14.25
C GLU A 143 12.74 9.82 -14.51
N GLN A 144 12.37 8.91 -13.60
CA GLN A 144 12.74 7.49 -13.70
C GLN A 144 11.68 6.60 -14.37
N VAL A 145 10.49 7.10 -14.67
CA VAL A 145 9.43 6.31 -15.32
C VAL A 145 9.45 6.56 -16.83
N THR A 146 10.14 5.70 -17.56
CA THR A 146 9.85 5.54 -19.00
C THR A 146 8.41 5.04 -19.10
N SER A 147 7.55 5.76 -19.84
CA SER A 147 6.16 5.36 -20.00
C SER A 147 6.10 3.93 -20.55
N PRO A 148 5.29 3.02 -19.98
CA PRO A 148 5.12 1.67 -20.51
C PRO A 148 4.74 1.66 -21.99
N GLU A 149 4.07 2.71 -22.47
CA GLU A 149 3.74 2.88 -23.89
C GLU A 149 4.99 2.95 -24.77
N GLN A 150 6.02 3.69 -24.32
CA GLN A 150 7.33 3.80 -25.00
C GLN A 150 8.20 2.55 -24.82
N GLU A 151 8.15 1.89 -23.66
CA GLU A 151 8.91 0.66 -23.40
C GLU A 151 8.42 -0.50 -24.29
N TYR A 152 7.10 -0.61 -24.49
CA TYR A 152 6.49 -1.64 -25.34
C TYR A 152 6.18 -1.17 -26.77
N GLY A 153 6.54 0.06 -27.15
CA GLY A 153 6.40 0.60 -28.50
C GLY A 153 4.95 0.60 -29.03
N LEU A 154 3.98 0.91 -28.16
CA LEU A 154 2.55 0.95 -28.51
C LEU A 154 2.18 2.18 -29.36
N ASP A 155 3.11 3.12 -29.51
CA ASP A 155 3.05 4.32 -30.34
C ASP A 155 3.47 4.09 -31.80
N LYS A 156 3.70 2.83 -32.23
CA LYS A 156 3.80 2.50 -33.65
C LYS A 156 2.44 2.64 -34.34
N GLU A 157 2.23 3.85 -34.84
CA GLU A 157 1.36 4.26 -35.94
C GLU A 157 0.63 3.09 -36.61
N LEU A 158 -0.68 3.00 -36.38
CA LEU A 158 -1.58 2.26 -37.25
C LEU A 158 -1.31 2.71 -38.70
N PRO A 159 -1.10 1.79 -39.65
CA PRO A 159 -0.81 2.17 -41.03
C PRO A 159 -1.89 3.09 -41.57
N GLN A 160 -1.45 4.26 -42.04
CA GLN A 160 -2.24 5.30 -42.68
C GLN A 160 -2.91 4.84 -44.00
N ASP A 161 -2.87 3.54 -44.33
CA ASP A 161 -3.44 2.98 -45.55
C ASP A 161 -4.97 2.74 -45.49
N ARG A 162 -5.61 2.87 -44.31
CA ARG A 162 -7.06 2.72 -44.20
C ARG A 162 -7.85 4.00 -44.54
N GLN A 163 -7.20 5.17 -44.57
CA GLN A 163 -7.87 6.46 -44.88
C GLN A 163 -8.07 6.67 -46.40
N LEU A 164 -7.22 6.12 -47.26
CA LEU A 164 -7.32 6.33 -48.73
C LEU A 164 -8.40 5.49 -49.42
N ASN A 165 -8.94 4.46 -48.76
CA ASN A 165 -9.96 3.58 -49.34
C ASN A 165 -11.42 3.97 -49.01
N SER A 166 -11.67 4.92 -48.11
CA SER A 166 -13.03 5.42 -47.84
C SER A 166 -13.52 6.36 -48.96
N HIS A 167 -12.64 7.18 -49.54
CA HIS A 167 -13.02 8.12 -50.60
C HIS A 167 -13.23 7.47 -51.97
N LYS A 168 -12.56 6.34 -52.29
CA LYS A 168 -12.75 5.65 -53.58
C LYS A 168 -14.04 4.84 -53.67
N ARG A 169 -14.70 4.51 -52.56
CA ARG A 169 -15.99 3.79 -52.58
C ARG A 169 -17.20 4.70 -52.79
N ALA A 170 -17.06 6.02 -52.63
CA ALA A 170 -18.14 6.98 -52.87
C ALA A 170 -18.27 7.41 -54.35
N ALA A 171 -17.27 7.13 -55.20
CA ALA A 171 -17.23 7.59 -56.59
C ALA A 171 -17.55 6.52 -57.65
N LYS A 172 -18.03 5.33 -57.24
CA LYS A 172 -18.37 4.22 -58.17
C LYS A 172 -19.82 3.73 -57.99
N VAL A 173 -20.72 4.66 -57.69
CA VAL A 173 -22.17 4.48 -57.75
C VAL A 173 -22.76 5.71 -58.43
N GLN A 174 -22.57 5.80 -59.74
CA GLN A 174 -23.35 6.60 -60.68
C GLN A 174 -23.21 5.98 -62.07
#